data_AF-A0A2S7U125-F1
#
_entry.id   AF-A0A2S7U125-F1
#
_cell.length_a   1.000
_cell.length_b   1.000
_cell.length_c   1.000
_cell.angle_alpha   90.00
_cell.angle_beta   90.00
_cell.angle_gamma   90.00
#
_symmetry.space_group_name_H-M   'P 1'
#
loop_
_entity.id
_entity.type
_entity.pdbx_description
1 polymer ?
#
loop_
_entity_poly.entity_id
_entity_poly.type
_entity_poly.pdbx_seq_one_letter_code
_entity_poly.pdbx_strand_id
1 'polypeptide(L)'
;MKYIVTSLLLLSATIAFSGFSGFLTQKSQDWKFIQSVGGMKVSLEEKTLNVECYVSGLKKVTIKPTMINSAMGVRRIKHKRDGKTIYLTLVTSVIEKAMTQSCKQLDLSAYPAGEYSVQYRDPDGTKHPLGKITLKEQKKGE
;
A
#
# COMPACT_ATOMS: atom_id res chain seq x y z
N MET A 1 -59.26 14.59 -28.05
CA MET A 1 -58.74 15.71 -27.24
C MET A 1 -58.91 15.34 -25.77
N LYS A 2 -57.82 14.99 -25.05
CA LYS A 2 -57.58 15.18 -23.59
C LYS A 2 -56.43 14.28 -23.08
N TYR A 3 -55.28 14.94 -22.95
CA TYR A 3 -54.17 14.84 -21.99
C TYR A 3 -53.77 13.49 -21.37
N ILE A 4 -52.60 13.04 -21.84
CA ILE A 4 -51.48 12.41 -21.15
C ILE A 4 -51.39 12.78 -19.66
N VAL A 5 -51.32 11.78 -18.76
CA VAL A 5 -50.63 11.91 -17.47
C VAL A 5 -49.96 10.57 -17.15
N THR A 6 -48.84 10.28 -17.81
CA THR A 6 -47.88 9.28 -17.33
C THR A 6 -47.05 9.95 -16.23
N SER A 7 -47.42 9.72 -14.97
CA SER A 7 -46.62 10.13 -13.82
C SER A 7 -45.30 9.36 -13.81
N LEU A 8 -44.27 9.95 -14.39
CA LEU A 8 -42.88 9.49 -14.27
C LEU A 8 -42.32 10.00 -12.94
N LEU A 9 -42.42 9.16 -11.91
CA LEU A 9 -41.75 9.38 -10.62
C LEU A 9 -40.24 9.22 -10.83
N LEU A 10 -39.55 10.33 -11.09
CA LEU A 10 -38.09 10.44 -11.02
C LEU A 10 -37.66 10.26 -9.57
N LEU A 11 -37.37 9.02 -9.20
CA LEU A 11 -36.76 8.68 -7.92
C LEU A 11 -35.29 9.12 -7.95
N SER A 12 -35.00 10.35 -7.57
CA SER A 12 -33.62 10.81 -7.36
C SER A 12 -33.07 10.16 -6.08
N ALA A 13 -32.55 8.95 -6.20
CA ALA A 13 -31.76 8.33 -5.14
C ALA A 13 -30.42 9.06 -5.04
N THR A 14 -30.38 10.13 -4.23
CA THR A 14 -29.12 10.75 -3.80
C THR A 14 -28.44 9.81 -2.83
N ILE A 15 -27.77 8.79 -3.37
CA ILE A 15 -26.89 7.92 -2.59
C ILE A 15 -25.69 8.80 -2.19
N ALA A 16 -25.58 9.08 -0.90
CA ALA A 16 -24.40 9.75 -0.33
C ALA A 16 -23.18 8.82 -0.45
N PHE A 17 -22.49 8.88 -1.60
CA PHE A 17 -21.26 8.13 -1.89
C PHE A 17 -20.04 8.79 -1.22
N SER A 18 -20.03 8.95 0.10
CA SER A 18 -18.84 9.51 0.79
C SER A 18 -17.70 8.50 0.97
N GLY A 19 -17.91 7.21 0.65
CA GLY A 19 -16.91 6.13 0.78
C GLY A 19 -16.48 5.44 -0.51
N PHE A 20 -16.92 5.91 -1.69
CA PHE A 20 -16.63 5.25 -2.98
C PHE A 20 -15.37 5.80 -3.67
N SER A 21 -15.00 7.06 -3.40
CA SER A 21 -13.92 7.76 -4.08
C SER A 21 -12.53 7.12 -3.87
N GLY A 22 -12.20 6.63 -2.68
CA GLY A 22 -10.92 5.95 -2.41
C GLY A 22 -10.81 4.57 -3.04
N PHE A 23 -11.93 3.90 -3.29
CA PHE A 23 -11.94 2.62 -4.01
C PHE A 23 -11.65 2.83 -5.50
N LEU A 24 -12.27 3.83 -6.13
CA LEU A 24 -12.06 4.15 -7.55
C LEU A 24 -10.65 4.67 -7.87
N THR A 25 -10.00 5.31 -6.91
CA THR A 25 -8.66 5.92 -7.11
C THR A 25 -7.52 5.00 -6.69
N GLN A 26 -7.81 3.74 -6.36
CA GLN A 26 -6.80 2.81 -5.89
C GLN A 26 -5.81 2.45 -7.01
N LYS A 27 -4.52 2.71 -6.77
CA LYS A 27 -3.45 2.41 -7.73
C LYS A 27 -2.28 1.69 -7.08
N SER A 28 -1.82 0.62 -7.72
CA SER A 28 -0.53 0.02 -7.43
C SER A 28 0.56 0.91 -8.03
N GLN A 29 1.50 1.35 -7.19
CA GLN A 29 2.56 2.25 -7.61
C GLN A 29 3.76 1.47 -8.14
N ASP A 30 4.49 2.08 -9.07
CA ASP A 30 5.76 1.53 -9.54
C ASP A 30 6.93 2.02 -8.67
N TRP A 31 8.11 1.45 -8.91
CA TRP A 31 9.33 1.77 -8.20
C TRP A 31 9.79 3.20 -8.45
N LYS A 32 9.57 3.72 -9.66
CA LYS A 32 9.90 5.10 -10.01
C LYS A 32 9.12 6.08 -9.14
N PHE A 33 7.84 5.82 -8.92
CA PHE A 33 7.01 6.59 -7.98
C PHE A 33 7.61 6.52 -6.58
N ILE A 34 7.93 5.32 -6.08
CA ILE A 34 8.53 5.15 -4.74
C ILE A 34 9.82 5.96 -4.59
N GLN A 35 10.73 5.90 -5.56
CA GLN A 35 11.95 6.68 -5.55
C GLN A 35 11.66 8.19 -5.57
N SER A 36 10.66 8.63 -6.34
CA SER A 36 10.30 10.05 -6.42
C SER A 36 9.77 10.63 -5.11
N VAL A 37 9.13 9.83 -4.24
CA VAL A 37 8.58 10.29 -2.95
C VAL A 37 9.53 10.08 -1.77
N GLY A 38 10.76 9.63 -2.00
CA GLY A 38 11.79 9.49 -0.97
C GLY A 38 12.34 8.07 -0.78
N GLY A 39 11.79 7.10 -1.50
CA GLY A 39 12.20 5.71 -1.49
C GLY A 39 11.50 4.84 -0.45
N MET A 40 12.01 3.62 -0.31
CA MET A 40 11.49 2.61 0.60
C MET A 40 12.65 1.85 1.22
N LYS A 41 12.54 1.56 2.52
CA LYS A 41 13.47 0.72 3.28
C LYS A 41 12.69 -0.34 4.03
N VAL A 42 13.33 -1.48 4.26
CA VAL A 42 12.79 -2.55 5.10
C VAL A 42 13.72 -2.87 6.25
N SER A 43 13.16 -3.18 7.40
CA SER A 43 13.86 -3.77 8.54
C SER A 43 12.95 -4.82 9.19
N LEU A 44 13.54 -5.74 9.94
CA LEU A 44 12.82 -6.78 10.65
C LEU A 44 13.01 -6.58 12.16
N GLU A 45 11.90 -6.60 12.89
CA GLU A 45 11.87 -6.62 14.34
C GLU A 45 11.06 -7.85 14.75
N GLU A 46 11.73 -8.84 15.34
CA GLU A 46 11.16 -10.17 15.62
C GLU A 46 10.53 -10.83 14.38
N LYS A 47 9.19 -10.89 14.33
CA LYS A 47 8.38 -11.40 13.22
C LYS A 47 7.69 -10.28 12.44
N THR A 48 7.93 -9.02 12.76
CA THR A 48 7.29 -7.85 12.15
C THR A 48 8.23 -7.19 11.15
N LEU A 49 7.84 -7.19 9.88
CA LEU A 49 8.55 -6.45 8.83
C LEU A 49 8.12 -4.99 8.86
N ASN A 50 9.05 -4.15 9.30
CA ASN A 50 8.94 -2.70 9.25
C ASN A 50 9.22 -2.22 7.82
N VAL A 51 8.18 -1.74 7.13
CA VAL A 51 8.30 -1.12 5.81
C VAL A 51 8.28 0.40 6.01
N GLU A 52 9.45 1.03 5.90
CA GLU A 52 9.58 2.48 5.99
C GLU A 52 9.36 3.08 4.60
N CYS A 53 8.27 3.83 4.44
CA CYS A 53 8.00 4.63 3.26
C CYS A 53 7.04 5.78 3.61
N TYR A 54 7.12 6.89 2.87
CA TYR A 54 6.20 8.01 2.97
C TYR A 54 5.78 8.46 1.57
N VAL A 55 4.48 8.48 1.28
CA VAL A 55 3.99 8.87 -0.07
C VAL A 55 3.88 10.37 -0.26
N SER A 56 4.10 11.14 0.80
CA SER A 56 3.98 12.60 0.78
C SER A 56 5.15 13.31 0.11
N GLY A 57 6.32 12.67 0.01
CA GLY A 57 7.52 13.34 -0.49
C GLY A 57 8.18 14.31 0.49
N LEU A 58 7.70 14.38 1.74
CA LEU A 58 8.22 15.32 2.75
C LEU A 58 9.43 14.76 3.52
N LYS A 59 9.73 13.47 3.38
CA LYS A 59 10.79 12.78 4.11
C LYS A 59 11.66 11.98 3.17
N LYS A 60 12.97 12.08 3.33
CA LYS A 60 13.94 11.15 2.74
C LYS A 60 13.91 9.84 3.51
N VAL A 61 13.74 8.72 2.80
CA VAL A 61 13.87 7.36 3.36
C VAL A 61 15.19 6.76 2.89
N THR A 62 15.32 6.48 1.60
CA THR A 62 16.58 6.01 0.97
C THR A 62 17.16 7.05 0.02
N ILE A 63 16.32 7.83 -0.65
CA ILE A 63 16.72 8.85 -1.63
C ILE A 63 16.03 10.18 -1.34
N LYS A 64 16.63 11.30 -1.78
CA LYS A 64 16.00 12.62 -1.68
C LYS A 64 14.72 12.65 -2.55
N PRO A 65 13.55 13.00 -2.00
CA PRO A 65 12.33 13.15 -2.79
C PRO A 65 12.47 14.20 -3.89
N THR A 66 11.81 13.95 -5.02
CA THR A 66 11.68 14.88 -6.16
C THR A 66 10.23 15.26 -6.43
N MET A 67 9.28 14.58 -5.78
CA MET A 67 7.84 14.84 -5.87
C MET A 67 7.27 15.06 -4.48
N ILE A 68 6.32 15.99 -4.36
CA ILE A 68 5.53 16.22 -3.14
C ILE A 68 4.06 15.90 -3.45
N ASN A 69 3.38 15.19 -2.54
CA ASN A 69 1.96 14.84 -2.65
C ASN A 69 1.21 15.10 -1.33
N SER A 70 0.21 15.98 -1.35
CA SER A 70 -0.65 16.26 -0.19
C SER A 70 -1.93 15.42 -0.17
N ALA A 71 -2.44 15.07 -1.34
CA ALA A 71 -3.73 14.38 -1.50
C ALA A 71 -3.61 12.85 -1.54
N MET A 72 -2.41 12.28 -1.42
CA MET A 72 -2.19 10.84 -1.53
C MET A 72 -2.00 10.18 -0.17
N GLY A 73 -2.69 9.07 0.05
CA GLY A 73 -2.53 8.22 1.23
C GLY A 73 -2.13 6.79 0.87
N VAL A 74 -1.51 6.10 1.82
CA VAL A 74 -1.20 4.68 1.74
C VAL A 74 -2.45 3.89 2.08
N ARG A 75 -2.96 3.13 1.11
CA ARG A 75 -4.11 2.25 1.32
C ARG A 75 -3.67 0.96 2.01
N ARG A 76 -2.63 0.32 1.48
CA ARG A 76 -2.01 -0.90 2.02
C ARG A 76 -0.68 -1.21 1.33
N ILE A 77 0.14 -2.03 1.99
CA ILE A 77 1.19 -2.80 1.34
C ILE A 77 0.64 -4.19 1.05
N LYS A 78 0.54 -4.56 -0.23
CA LYS A 78 0.31 -5.96 -0.60
C LYS A 78 1.61 -6.72 -0.42
N HIS A 79 1.54 -7.91 0.14
CA HIS A 79 2.68 -8.81 0.23
C HIS A 79 2.34 -10.20 -0.30
N LYS A 80 3.32 -10.87 -0.93
CA LYS A 80 3.23 -12.28 -1.34
C LYS A 80 4.55 -12.97 -1.09
N ARG A 81 4.51 -14.13 -0.45
CA ARG A 81 5.66 -15.05 -0.36
C ARG A 81 5.70 -15.98 -1.55
N ASP A 82 6.88 -16.18 -2.09
CA ASP A 82 7.17 -17.16 -3.14
C ASP A 82 8.52 -17.81 -2.80
N GLY A 83 8.48 -19.03 -2.28
CA GLY A 83 9.65 -19.68 -1.71
C GLY A 83 10.33 -18.82 -0.62
N LYS A 84 11.58 -18.42 -0.90
CA LYS A 84 12.44 -17.58 -0.04
C LYS A 84 12.43 -16.10 -0.45
N THR A 85 11.44 -15.67 -1.23
CA THR A 85 11.27 -14.26 -1.63
C THR A 85 9.95 -13.70 -1.11
N ILE A 86 10.00 -12.49 -0.56
CA ILE A 86 8.83 -11.70 -0.14
C ILE A 86 8.72 -10.53 -1.09
N TYR A 87 7.61 -10.47 -1.82
CA TYR A 87 7.31 -9.38 -2.73
C TYR A 87 6.39 -8.38 -2.06
N LEU A 88 6.73 -7.10 -2.14
CA LEU A 88 5.94 -5.99 -1.65
C LEU A 88 5.43 -5.15 -2.83
N THR A 89 4.18 -4.67 -2.74
CA THR A 89 3.63 -3.70 -3.69
C THR A 89 2.85 -2.65 -2.92
N LEU A 90 3.19 -1.38 -3.14
CA LEU A 90 2.51 -0.25 -2.54
C LEU A 90 1.22 0.04 -3.29
N VAL A 91 0.14 0.17 -2.53
CA VAL A 91 -1.16 0.60 -3.06
C VAL A 91 -1.54 1.91 -2.40
N THR A 92 -1.77 2.93 -3.22
CA THR A 92 -2.21 4.25 -2.77
C THR A 92 -3.59 4.59 -3.33
N SER A 93 -4.19 5.63 -2.78
CA SER A 93 -5.41 6.25 -3.28
C SER A 93 -5.40 7.73 -2.91
N VAL A 94 -6.43 8.46 -3.33
CA VAL A 94 -6.73 9.76 -2.71
C VAL A 94 -6.95 9.54 -1.21
N ILE A 95 -6.40 10.45 -0.40
CA ILE A 95 -6.41 10.35 1.06
C ILE A 95 -7.84 10.54 1.60
N GLU A 96 -8.26 9.63 2.46
CA GLU A 96 -9.56 9.67 3.16
C GLU A 96 -9.38 9.83 4.67
N LYS A 97 -10.46 10.14 5.38
CA LYS A 97 -10.47 10.21 6.85
C LYS A 97 -9.97 8.87 7.42
N ALA A 98 -8.92 8.92 8.25
CA ALA A 98 -8.18 7.77 8.83
C ALA A 98 -7.11 7.10 7.97
N MET A 99 -6.82 7.60 6.76
CA MET A 99 -5.64 7.14 6.00
C MET A 99 -4.36 7.83 6.46
N THR A 100 -3.25 7.10 6.42
CA THR A 100 -1.91 7.61 6.71
C THR A 100 -1.13 7.79 5.42
N GLN A 101 -0.14 8.69 5.42
CA GLN A 101 0.81 8.82 4.32
C GLN A 101 2.04 7.91 4.49
N SER A 102 2.15 7.22 5.64
CA SER A 102 3.22 6.27 5.93
C SER A 102 2.79 4.83 5.62
N CYS A 103 3.78 4.05 5.19
CA CYS A 103 3.67 2.60 5.12
C CYS A 103 3.36 1.98 6.50
N LYS A 104 2.64 0.85 6.49
CA LYS A 104 2.35 0.05 7.69
C LYS A 104 3.33 -1.13 7.81
N GLN A 105 3.46 -1.63 9.03
CA GLN A 105 4.18 -2.86 9.34
C GLN A 105 3.42 -4.09 8.82
N LEU A 106 4.16 -5.18 8.54
CA LEU A 106 3.59 -6.45 8.12
C LEU A 106 3.97 -7.54 9.13
N ASP A 107 2.97 -8.31 9.58
CA ASP A 107 3.21 -9.48 10.41
C ASP A 107 3.64 -10.67 9.55
N LEU A 108 4.85 -11.20 9.84
CA LEU A 108 5.42 -12.39 9.20
C LEU A 108 5.42 -13.59 10.16
N SER A 109 4.63 -13.57 11.24
CA SER A 109 4.56 -14.66 12.24
C SER A 109 4.24 -16.00 11.60
N ALA A 110 3.36 -16.01 10.60
CA ALA A 110 2.97 -17.20 9.83
C ALA A 110 4.06 -17.73 8.87
N TYR A 111 5.17 -17.00 8.69
CA TYR A 111 6.24 -17.43 7.78
C TYR A 111 7.22 -18.33 8.54
N PRO A 112 7.67 -19.45 7.94
CA PRO A 112 8.64 -20.33 8.57
C PRO A 112 9.97 -19.61 8.73
N ALA A 113 10.76 -20.04 9.71
CA ALA A 113 12.08 -19.49 9.96
C ALA A 113 13.01 -19.66 8.73
N GLY A 114 14.01 -18.79 8.67
CA GLY A 114 15.04 -18.78 7.64
C GLY A 114 15.22 -17.42 6.98
N GLU A 115 16.10 -17.41 5.99
CA GLU A 115 16.45 -16.21 5.25
C GLU A 115 15.46 -15.92 4.12
N TYR A 116 15.13 -14.65 3.93
CA TYR A 116 14.27 -14.18 2.87
C TYR A 116 14.89 -12.99 2.15
N SER A 117 14.81 -13.00 0.81
CA SER A 117 15.01 -11.80 0.01
C SER A 117 13.71 -11.00 -0.02
N VAL A 118 13.79 -9.72 0.29
CA VAL A 118 12.65 -8.79 0.19
C VAL A 118 12.84 -7.97 -1.07
N GLN A 119 11.79 -7.92 -1.90
CA GLN A 119 11.80 -7.23 -3.18
C GLN A 119 10.52 -6.42 -3.35
N TYR A 120 10.64 -5.24 -3.94
CA TYR A 120 9.49 -4.52 -4.47
C TYR A 120 9.09 -5.14 -5.81
N ARG A 121 7.78 -5.21 -6.07
CA ARG A 121 7.23 -5.65 -7.36
C ARG A 121 6.33 -4.58 -7.95
N ASP A 122 6.69 -4.15 -9.15
CA ASP A 122 5.93 -3.21 -9.97
C ASP A 122 4.65 -3.84 -10.52
N PRO A 123 3.68 -3.02 -10.97
CA PRO A 123 2.46 -3.52 -11.61
C PRO A 123 2.72 -4.39 -12.86
N ASP A 124 3.80 -4.14 -13.58
CA ASP A 124 4.24 -4.92 -14.75
C ASP A 124 4.97 -6.22 -14.39
N GLY A 125 5.22 -6.46 -13.10
CA GLY A 125 5.95 -7.62 -12.59
C GLY A 125 7.46 -7.42 -12.43
N THR A 126 8.02 -6.28 -12.84
CA THR A 126 9.42 -5.91 -12.63
C THR A 126 9.75 -5.92 -11.14
N LYS A 127 10.94 -6.41 -10.79
CA LYS A 127 11.36 -6.64 -9.40
C LYS A 127 12.54 -5.76 -9.03
N HIS A 128 12.47 -5.13 -7.86
CA HIS A 128 13.54 -4.28 -7.34
C HIS A 128 13.99 -4.78 -5.96
N PRO A 129 15.29 -5.03 -5.73
CA PRO A 129 15.77 -5.53 -4.45
C PRO A 129 15.62 -4.47 -3.35
N LEU A 130 15.05 -4.86 -2.21
CA LEU A 130 14.94 -4.01 -1.02
C LEU A 130 15.89 -4.44 0.10
N GLY A 131 16.23 -5.74 0.16
CA GLY A 131 17.18 -6.26 1.14
C GLY A 131 16.99 -7.74 1.42
N LYS A 132 17.61 -8.19 2.51
CA LYS A 132 17.45 -9.54 3.06
C LYS A 132 17.04 -9.44 4.52
N ILE A 133 16.25 -10.40 5.00
CA ILE A 133 15.86 -10.54 6.40
C ILE A 133 16.01 -12.00 6.83
N THR A 134 16.15 -12.22 8.13
CA THR A 134 16.24 -13.56 8.71
C THR A 134 15.20 -13.73 9.81
N LEU A 135 14.18 -14.55 9.54
CA LEU A 135 13.18 -14.90 10.55
C LEU A 135 13.74 -16.01 11.44
N LYS A 136 13.79 -15.76 12.74
CA LYS A 136 14.20 -16.77 13.74
C LYS A 136 12.98 -17.53 14.25
N GLU A 137 13.19 -18.77 14.67
CA GLU A 137 12.18 -19.48 15.47
C GLU A 137 12.06 -18.78 16.81
N GLN A 138 10.82 -18.56 17.28
CA GLN A 138 10.63 -18.15 18.66
C GLN A 138 10.90 -19.36 19.53
N LYS A 139 11.93 -19.28 20.37
CA LYS A 139 12.03 -20.20 21.51
C LYS A 139 10.81 -19.93 22.38
N LYS A 140 9.89 -20.90 22.43
CA LYS A 140 8.79 -20.89 23.38
C LYS A 140 9.45 -20.87 24.77
N GLY A 141 9.26 -19.78 25.51
CA GLY A 141 9.96 -19.55 26.78
C GLY A 141 9.73 -20.70 27.76
N GLU A 142 10.83 -21.08 28.43
CA GLU A 142 10.82 -21.69 29.78
C GLU A 142 10.07 -20.81 30.78
#